data_AF-A0A7W2TDH6-F1
#
_entry.id   AF-A0A7W2TDH6-F1
#
_cell.length_a   1.000
_cell.length_b   1.000
_cell.length_c   1.000
_cell.angle_alpha   90.00
_cell.angle_beta   90.00
_cell.angle_gamma   90.00
#
_symmetry.space_group_name_H-M   'P 1'
#
loop_
_entity.id
_entity.type
_entity.pdbx_description
1 polymer ?
#
loop_
_entity_poly.entity_id
_entity_poly.type
_entity_poly.pdbx_seq_one_letter_code
_entity_poly.pdbx_strand_id
1 'polypeptide(L)'
;GDTQRSTLTISVTPVSDLSDDSETVTIAEDTIATGNVLDNAATADGPLTLTSFMVGGNTYNAGDTVTLAEGELILNADGSYTFTPNDNFNGAVPV
;
A
#
# COMPACT_ATOMS: atom_id res chain seq x y z
N GLY A 1 -38.81 47.40 -14.35
CA GLY A 1 -38.49 46.99 -12.97
C GLY A 1 -37.42 45.95 -13.10
N ASP A 2 -36.21 46.28 -12.69
CA ASP A 2 -35.05 45.46 -13.04
C ASP A 2 -34.95 44.29 -12.07
N THR A 3 -34.73 43.10 -12.62
CA THR A 3 -34.55 41.89 -11.83
C THR A 3 -33.08 41.50 -11.88
N GLN A 4 -32.45 41.35 -10.72
CA GLN A 4 -31.08 40.87 -10.59
C GLN A 4 -31.10 39.43 -10.09
N ARG A 5 -30.35 38.54 -10.75
CA ARG A 5 -30.09 37.18 -10.27
C ARG A 5 -28.65 37.11 -9.74
N SER A 6 -28.52 36.55 -8.55
CA SER A 6 -27.24 36.16 -7.97
C SER A 6 -27.19 34.63 -7.89
N THR A 7 -26.02 34.05 -8.11
CA THR A 7 -25.80 32.61 -8.03
C THR A 7 -24.81 32.36 -6.89
N LEU A 8 -25.22 31.56 -5.90
CA LEU A 8 -24.34 31.10 -4.82
C LEU A 8 -23.71 29.78 -5.23
N THR A 9 -22.37 29.76 -5.32
CA THR A 9 -21.60 28.53 -5.51
C THR A 9 -20.90 28.19 -4.20
N ILE A 10 -21.27 27.05 -3.60
CA ILE A 10 -20.56 26.45 -2.47
C ILE A 10 -19.75 25.28 -3.03
N SER A 11 -18.45 25.30 -2.81
CA SER A 11 -17.57 24.20 -3.19
C SER A 11 -17.04 23.54 -1.92
N VAL A 12 -17.20 22.22 -1.82
CA VAL A 12 -16.64 21.40 -0.74
C VAL A 12 -15.56 20.53 -1.38
N THR A 13 -14.30 20.76 -1.00
CA THR A 13 -13.18 19.95 -1.44
C THR A 13 -12.99 18.79 -0.45
N PRO A 14 -12.98 17.53 -0.90
CA PRO A 14 -12.63 16.42 -0.02
C PRO A 14 -11.21 16.59 0.50
N VAL A 15 -11.00 16.23 1.76
CA VAL A 15 -9.69 16.18 2.39
C VAL A 15 -9.27 14.71 2.40
N SER A 16 -8.06 14.42 1.90
CA SER A 16 -7.48 13.09 2.05
C SER A 16 -7.30 12.80 3.53
N ASP A 17 -7.96 11.76 4.03
CA ASP A 17 -7.95 11.35 5.43
C ASP A 17 -7.24 10.00 5.66
N LEU A 18 -6.53 9.52 4.63
CA LEU A 18 -5.69 8.33 4.71
C LEU A 18 -4.53 8.56 5.68
N SER A 19 -4.48 7.73 6.73
CA SER A 19 -3.31 7.54 7.59
C SER A 19 -2.77 6.14 7.34
N ASP A 20 -1.46 6.02 7.15
CA ASP A 20 -0.75 4.77 6.90
C ASP A 20 0.58 4.81 7.67
N ASP A 21 0.78 3.87 8.59
CA ASP A 21 1.98 3.79 9.43
C ASP A 21 3.00 2.84 8.75
N SER A 22 4.30 3.02 8.99
CA SER A 22 5.30 2.14 8.37
C SER A 22 5.36 0.76 9.04
N GLU A 23 5.41 -0.32 8.24
CA GLU A 23 5.69 -1.67 8.72
C GLU A 23 7.19 -1.94 8.85
N THR A 24 7.56 -2.70 9.88
CA THR A 24 8.84 -3.42 9.91
C THR A 24 8.58 -4.83 10.40
N VAL A 25 8.91 -5.81 9.56
CA VAL A 25 8.72 -7.23 9.88
C VAL A 25 10.06 -7.95 9.85
N THR A 26 10.37 -8.63 10.94
CA THR A 26 11.55 -9.49 11.07
C THR A 26 11.10 -10.94 11.11
N ILE A 27 11.56 -11.75 10.17
CA ILE A 27 11.32 -13.19 10.12
C ILE A 27 12.62 -13.96 10.29
N ALA A 28 12.52 -15.22 10.74
CA ALA A 28 13.63 -16.14 10.66
C ALA A 28 13.96 -16.43 9.19
N GLU A 29 15.23 -16.72 8.90
CA GLU A 29 15.65 -17.22 7.59
C GLU A 29 14.82 -18.44 7.17
N ASP A 30 14.70 -18.64 5.86
CA ASP A 30 13.95 -19.76 5.24
C ASP A 30 12.48 -19.87 5.67
N THR A 31 11.93 -18.80 6.24
CA THR A 31 10.54 -18.73 6.67
C THR A 31 9.79 -17.77 5.76
N ILE A 32 8.61 -18.18 5.29
CA ILE A 32 7.75 -17.30 4.51
C ILE A 32 7.23 -16.19 5.43
N ALA A 33 7.48 -14.93 5.08
CA ALA A 33 6.83 -13.80 5.76
C ALA A 33 5.45 -13.59 5.16
N THR A 34 4.45 -13.41 6.01
CA THR A 34 3.10 -13.01 5.61
C THR A 34 2.60 -11.90 6.50
N GLY A 35 1.82 -10.98 5.95
CA GLY A 35 1.20 -9.89 6.70
C GLY A 35 0.24 -9.11 5.81
N ASN A 36 -0.24 -7.97 6.31
CA ASN A 36 -1.07 -7.06 5.55
C ASN A 36 -0.62 -5.61 5.78
N VAL A 37 -0.30 -4.89 4.71
CA VAL A 37 0.14 -3.48 4.76
C VAL A 37 -1.02 -2.50 4.98
N LEU A 38 -2.26 -2.98 4.95
CA LEU A 38 -3.44 -2.17 5.21
C LEU A 38 -3.97 -2.34 6.65
N ASP A 39 -3.36 -3.22 7.47
CA ASP A 39 -3.86 -3.51 8.83
C ASP A 39 -3.76 -2.30 9.78
N ASN A 40 -2.84 -1.38 9.51
CA ASN A 40 -2.67 -0.12 10.24
C ASN A 40 -3.09 1.12 9.44
N ALA A 41 -3.62 0.92 8.23
CA ALA A 41 -4.11 2.01 7.40
C ALA A 41 -5.59 2.30 7.71
N ALA A 42 -5.94 3.58 7.76
CA ALA A 42 -7.31 4.02 8.06
C ALA A 42 -7.74 5.21 7.19
N THR A 43 -8.99 5.19 6.74
CA THR A 43 -9.67 6.28 6.02
C THR A 43 -11.16 6.28 6.39
N ALA A 44 -11.81 7.45 6.39
CA ALA A 44 -13.27 7.53 6.53
C ALA A 44 -14.00 7.40 5.19
N ASP A 45 -13.27 7.33 4.06
CA ASP A 45 -13.83 7.31 2.71
C ASP A 45 -14.27 5.91 2.23
N GLY A 46 -14.01 4.85 3.00
CA GLY A 46 -14.51 3.50 2.73
C GLY A 46 -13.43 2.41 2.82
N PRO A 47 -13.62 1.25 2.17
CA PRO A 47 -12.67 0.16 2.22
C PRO A 47 -11.37 0.52 1.51
N LEU A 48 -10.24 0.20 2.14
CA LEU A 48 -8.91 0.39 1.55
C LEU A 48 -8.60 -0.71 0.55
N THR A 49 -7.94 -0.31 -0.54
CA THR A 49 -7.45 -1.23 -1.57
C THR A 49 -6.08 -0.77 -2.03
N LEU A 50 -5.14 -1.70 -2.10
CA LEU A 50 -3.83 -1.44 -2.69
C LEU A 50 -3.95 -1.49 -4.21
N THR A 51 -3.44 -0.45 -4.89
CA THR A 51 -3.42 -0.39 -6.35
C THR A 51 -2.01 -0.63 -6.91
N SER A 52 -1.01 -0.01 -6.30
CA SER A 52 0.39 -0.19 -6.62
C SER A 52 1.27 -0.02 -5.39
N PHE A 53 2.48 -0.54 -5.47
CA PHE A 53 3.51 -0.45 -4.43
C PHE A 53 4.89 -0.29 -5.07
N MET A 54 5.86 0.14 -4.28
CA MET A 54 7.23 0.33 -4.75
C MET A 54 8.17 -0.61 -3.98
N VAL A 55 9.08 -1.25 -4.70
CA VAL A 55 10.12 -2.11 -4.11
C VAL A 55 11.43 -1.85 -4.83
N GLY A 56 12.50 -1.53 -4.09
CA GLY A 56 13.82 -1.27 -4.68
C GLY A 56 13.83 -0.17 -5.74
N GLY A 57 12.92 0.81 -5.62
CA GLY A 57 12.78 1.93 -6.56
C GLY A 57 11.98 1.62 -7.85
N ASN A 58 11.39 0.43 -7.98
CA ASN A 58 10.49 0.08 -9.09
C ASN A 58 9.04 -0.01 -8.62
N THR A 59 8.10 0.44 -9.44
CA THR A 59 6.66 0.38 -9.15
C THR A 59 6.04 -0.89 -9.72
N TYR A 60 5.25 -1.58 -8.90
CA TYR A 60 4.51 -2.80 -9.23
C TYR A 60 3.03 -2.59 -8.92
N ASN A 61 2.15 -3.28 -9.64
CA ASN A 61 0.73 -3.27 -9.34
C ASN A 61 0.41 -4.33 -8.29
N ALA A 62 -0.64 -4.10 -7.51
CA ALA A 62 -1.10 -5.11 -6.58
C ALA A 62 -1.48 -6.42 -7.31
N GLY A 63 -0.97 -7.54 -6.81
CA GLY A 63 -1.06 -8.88 -7.41
C GLY A 63 0.14 -9.24 -8.28
N ASP A 64 1.06 -8.31 -8.57
CA ASP A 64 2.29 -8.64 -9.29
C ASP A 64 3.27 -9.43 -8.39
N THR A 65 3.96 -10.39 -9.01
CA THR A 65 5.12 -11.06 -8.42
C THR A 65 6.36 -10.20 -8.61
N VAL A 66 6.99 -9.82 -7.50
CA VAL A 66 8.27 -9.10 -7.48
C VAL A 66 9.39 -10.07 -7.16
N THR A 67 10.26 -10.31 -8.14
CA THR A 67 11.47 -11.10 -7.96
C THR A 67 12.61 -10.21 -7.50
N LEU A 68 13.11 -10.48 -6.30
CA LEU A 68 14.22 -9.79 -5.66
C LEU A 68 15.43 -10.72 -5.58
N ALA A 69 16.62 -10.18 -5.34
CA ALA A 69 17.81 -11.01 -5.11
C ALA A 69 17.66 -11.83 -3.80
N GLU A 70 16.85 -11.31 -2.89
CA GLU A 70 16.57 -11.80 -1.55
C GLU A 70 15.45 -12.85 -1.50
N GLY A 71 14.59 -12.90 -2.51
CA GLY A 71 13.41 -13.77 -2.55
C GLY A 71 12.32 -13.30 -3.50
N GLU A 72 11.11 -13.80 -3.33
CA GLU A 72 9.93 -13.44 -4.12
C GLU A 72 8.89 -12.78 -3.21
N LEU A 73 8.46 -11.56 -3.57
CA LEU A 73 7.39 -10.83 -2.88
C LEU A 73 6.14 -10.78 -3.76
N ILE A 74 4.99 -11.10 -3.18
CA ILE A 74 3.68 -10.87 -3.77
C ILE A 74 2.90 -10.01 -2.79
N LEU A 75 2.29 -8.93 -3.28
CA LEU A 75 1.45 -8.05 -2.46
C LEU A 75 0.13 -7.80 -3.20
N ASN A 76 -0.98 -8.22 -2.60
CA ASN A 76 -2.31 -8.29 -3.21
C ASN A 76 -3.11 -6.99 -3.01
N ALA A 77 -4.20 -6.84 -3.75
CA ALA A 77 -5.06 -5.65 -3.69
C ALA A 77 -5.78 -5.47 -2.34
N ASP A 78 -5.92 -6.54 -1.56
CA ASP A 78 -6.43 -6.52 -0.19
C ASP A 78 -5.36 -6.18 0.86
N GLY A 79 -4.15 -5.83 0.40
CA GLY A 79 -3.00 -5.48 1.23
C GLY A 79 -2.22 -6.68 1.77
N SER A 80 -2.71 -7.91 1.58
CA SER A 80 -1.99 -9.10 2.03
C SER A 80 -0.71 -9.30 1.22
N TYR A 81 0.42 -9.51 1.88
CA TYR A 81 1.66 -9.89 1.23
C TYR A 81 2.16 -11.25 1.66
N THR A 82 2.97 -11.84 0.77
CA THR A 82 3.77 -13.02 1.02
C THR A 82 5.16 -12.77 0.48
N PHE A 83 6.17 -12.88 1.34
CA PHE A 83 7.56 -12.87 0.94
C PHE A 83 8.18 -14.25 1.19
N THR A 84 8.66 -14.86 0.12
CA THR A 84 9.37 -16.14 0.16
C THR A 84 10.86 -15.86 -0.02
N PRO A 85 11.67 -15.90 1.05
CA PRO A 85 13.12 -15.69 0.92
C PRO A 85 13.76 -16.79 0.08
N ASN A 86 14.84 -16.46 -0.63
CA ASN A 86 15.72 -17.46 -1.25
C ASN A 86 16.45 -18.26 -0.16
N ASP A 87 16.74 -19.54 -0.44
CA ASP A 87 17.46 -20.42 0.51
C ASP A 87 18.72 -19.77 1.09
N ASN A 88 18.84 -19.78 2.41
CA ASN A 88 19.93 -19.19 3.20
C ASN A 88 20.08 -17.65 3.06
N PHE A 89 19.06 -16.93 2.61
CA PHE A 89 19.12 -15.47 2.59
C PHE A 89 19.14 -14.90 4.01
N ASN A 90 20.20 -14.13 4.29
CA ASN A 90 20.42 -13.42 5.53
C ASN A 90 20.63 -11.93 5.23
N GLY A 91 19.60 -11.11 5.45
CA GLY A 91 19.69 -9.66 5.22
C GLY A 91 18.36 -8.94 5.35
N ALA A 92 18.41 -7.61 5.31
CA ALA A 92 17.20 -6.80 5.18
C ALA A 92 16.77 -6.77 3.72
N VAL A 93 15.48 -7.02 3.46
CA VAL A 93 14.89 -6.78 2.14
C VAL A 93 14.73 -5.27 1.98
N PRO A 94 15.19 -4.65 0.87
CA PRO A 94 15.00 -3.22 0.64
C PRO A 94 13.51 -2.91 0.53
N VAL A 95 13.01 -2.09 1.46
CA VAL A 95 11.70 -1.42 1.39
C VAL A 95 11.82 -0.08 0.67
#